data_AF-A0A183DC34-F1
#
_entry.id   AF-A0A183DC34-F1
#
_cell.length_a   1.000
_cell.length_b   1.000
_cell.length_c   1.000
_cell.angle_alpha   90.00
_cell.angle_beta   90.00
_cell.angle_gamma   90.00
#
_symmetry.space_group_name_H-M   'P 1'
#
loop_
_entity.id
_entity.type
_entity.pdbx_description
1 polymer ?
#
loop_
_entity_poly.entity_id
_entity_poly.type
_entity_poly.pdbx_seq_one_letter_code
_entity_poly.pdbx_strand_id
1 'polypeptide(L)' 'MPVLQGLDWNQPHTDVDSVLDGIETLHYILAADVFYDITVFKSIVQTIALLLRRFQKAICIFAYEERE' A
#
# COMPACT_ATOMS: atom_id res chain seq x y z
N MET A 1 -18.07 -14.25 -5.90
CA MET A 1 -16.88 -13.71 -5.22
C MET A 1 -16.73 -12.26 -5.63
N PRO A 2 -16.54 -11.31 -4.71
CA PRO A 2 -16.28 -9.93 -5.13
C PRO A 2 -15.00 -9.90 -5.96
N VAL A 3 -15.00 -9.11 -7.03
CA VAL A 3 -13.79 -8.89 -7.83
C VAL A 3 -12.81 -8.17 -6.93
N LEU A 4 -11.69 -8.82 -6.62
CA LEU A 4 -10.59 -8.20 -5.89
C LEU A 4 -9.98 -7.12 -6.80
N GLN A 5 -10.27 -5.86 -6.50
CA GLN A 5 -9.47 -4.73 -6.99
C GLN A 5 -8.24 -4.61 -6.10
N GLY A 6 -7.08 -4.50 -6.74
CA GLY A 6 -5.80 -4.47 -6.05
C GLY A 6 -4.88 -3.42 -6.66
N LEU A 7 -3.93 -2.97 -5.84
CA LEU A 7 -2.84 -2.12 -6.29
C LEU A 7 -1.62 -3.00 -6.55
N ASP A 8 -1.05 -2.93 -7.75
CA ASP A 8 0.29 -3.43 -7.99
C ASP A 8 1.28 -2.27 -7.75
N TRP A 9 1.99 -2.31 -6.62
CA TRP A 9 2.99 -1.30 -6.31
C TRP A 9 4.22 -1.38 -7.23
N ASN A 10 4.45 -2.48 -7.94
CA ASN A 10 5.56 -2.59 -8.90
C ASN A 10 5.24 -1.93 -10.24
N GLN A 11 3.98 -1.57 -10.49
CA GLN A 11 3.55 -0.94 -11.72
C GLN A 11 3.47 0.58 -11.53
N PRO A 12 4.29 1.37 -12.25
CA PRO A 12 4.33 2.83 -12.09
C PRO A 12 3.05 3.56 -12.53
N HIS A 13 2.10 2.85 -13.14
CA HIS A 13 0.84 3.40 -13.67
C HIS A 13 -0.41 2.75 -13.08
N THR A 14 -0.29 2.06 -11.94
CA THR A 14 -1.50 1.59 -11.25
C THR A 14 -2.37 2.79 -10.91
N ASP A 15 -3.58 2.82 -11.48
CA ASP A 15 -4.56 3.87 -11.24
C ASP A 15 -5.10 3.72 -9.81
N VAL A 16 -4.36 4.32 -8.89
CA VAL A 16 -4.66 4.32 -7.45
C VAL A 16 -6.05 4.90 -7.20
N ASP A 17 -6.46 5.92 -7.96
CA ASP A 17 -7.75 6.57 -7.77
C ASP A 17 -8.91 5.65 -8.15
N SER A 18 -8.77 4.85 -9.21
CA SER A 18 -9.79 3.86 -9.60
C SER A 18 -9.99 2.76 -8.56
N VAL A 19 -8.93 2.32 -7.89
CA VAL A 19 -8.99 1.27 -6.87
C VAL A 19 -9.52 1.81 -5.54
N LEU A 20 -9.30 3.10 -5.27
CA LEU A 20 -9.80 3.77 -4.08
C LEU A 20 -11.18 4.39 -4.28
N ASP A 21 -11.77 4.27 -5.47
CA ASP A 21 -13.09 4.81 -5.75
C ASP A 21 -14.14 4.16 -4.82
N GLY A 22 -15.00 4.98 -4.23
CA GLY A 22 -15.97 4.54 -3.22
C GLY A 22 -15.39 4.20 -1.83
N ILE A 23 -14.06 4.26 -1.61
CA ILE A 23 -13.49 4.15 -0.27
C ILE A 23 -13.50 5.53 0.40
N GLU A 24 -14.48 5.74 1.29
CA GLU A 24 -14.63 7.00 2.03
C GLU A 24 -13.63 7.11 3.19
N THR A 25 -13.30 6.00 3.83
CA THR A 25 -12.43 5.96 5.01
C THR A 25 -11.43 4.83 4.95
N LEU A 26 -10.19 5.12 5.35
CA LEU A 26 -9.12 4.14 5.54
C LEU A 26 -8.48 4.41 6.90
N HIS A 27 -8.61 3.45 7.81
CA HIS A 27 -8.08 3.57 9.18
C HIS A 27 -6.70 2.96 9.31
N TYR A 28 -6.43 1.87 8.61
CA TYR A 28 -5.23 1.07 8.78
C TYR A 28 -4.66 0.64 7.43
N ILE A 29 -3.34 0.68 7.33
CA ILE A 29 -2.56 0.03 6.28
C ILE A 29 -1.75 -1.05 6.98
N LEU A 30 -2.05 -2.31 6.69
CA LEU A 30 -1.38 -3.46 7.28
C LEU A 30 -0.47 -4.09 6.22
N ALA A 31 0.80 -4.29 6.55
CA ALA A 31 1.70 -5.04 5.67
C ALA A 31 2.66 -5.91 6.51
N ALA A 32 2.92 -7.12 6.02
CA ALA A 32 3.81 -8.08 6.67
C ALA A 32 4.84 -8.58 5.66
N ASP A 33 6.12 -8.54 6.03
CA ASP A 33 7.26 -9.01 5.21
C ASP A 33 7.34 -8.42 3.80
N VAL A 34 6.83 -7.21 3.62
CA VAL A 34 6.83 -6.55 2.30
C VAL A 34 8.15 -5.86 1.96
N PHE A 35 8.99 -5.59 2.96
CA PHE A 35 10.31 -4.97 2.79
C PHE A 35 11.44 -6.00 2.70
N TYR A 36 11.21 -7.08 1.95
CA TYR A 36 12.14 -8.22 1.86
C TYR A 36 13.39 -7.95 1.02
N ASP A 37 13.39 -6.90 0.19
CA ASP A 37 14.53 -6.51 -0.64
C ASP A 37 14.55 -4.98 -0.86
N ILE A 38 15.74 -4.42 -1.12
CA ILE A 38 15.89 -2.97 -1.31
C ILE A 38 15.18 -2.45 -2.57
N THR A 39 15.01 -3.30 -3.60
CA THR A 39 14.39 -2.90 -4.87
C THR A 39 12.90 -2.60 -4.73
N VAL A 40 12.21 -3.22 -3.77
CA VAL A 40 10.77 -2.99 -3.53
C VAL A 40 10.49 -1.77 -2.66
N PHE A 41 11.49 -1.29 -1.92
CA PHE A 41 11.32 -0.26 -0.90
C PHE A 41 10.75 1.04 -1.48
N LYS A 42 11.35 1.54 -2.57
CA LYS A 42 10.93 2.80 -3.19
C LYS A 42 9.48 2.76 -3.64
N SER A 43 9.12 1.70 -4.36
CA SER A 43 7.80 1.55 -4.96
C SER A 43 6.71 1.43 -3.89
N ILE A 44 6.94 0.59 -2.87
CA ILE A 44 6.01 0.43 -1.74
C ILE A 44 5.83 1.74 -0.97
N VAL A 45 6.92 2.43 -0.63
CA VAL A 45 6.85 3.71 0.10
C VAL A 45 6.10 4.76 -0.72
N GLN A 46 6.29 4.81 -2.04
CA GLN A 46 5.55 5.72 -2.92
C GLN A 46 4.04 5.41 -2.93
N THR A 47 3.65 4.14 -3.03
CA THR A 47 2.24 3.73 -2.95
C THR A 47 1.64 4.14 -1.61
N ILE A 48 2.32 3.87 -0.50
CA ILE A 48 1.84 4.24 0.85
C ILE A 48 1.74 5.76 0.99
N ALA A 49 2.70 6.52 0.46
CA ALA A 49 2.64 7.98 0.47
C ALA A 49 1.41 8.51 -0.30
N LEU A 50 1.08 7.92 -1.45
CA LEU A 50 -0.14 8.28 -2.19
C LEU A 50 -1.40 8.00 -1.37
N LEU A 51 -1.47 6.83 -0.72
CA LEU A 51 -2.58 6.48 0.17
C LEU A 51 -2.72 7.49 1.33
N LEU A 52 -1.61 7.84 1.98
CA LEU A 52 -1.60 8.78 3.11
C LEU A 52 -1.92 10.23 2.69
N ARG A 53 -1.66 10.63 1.44
CA ARG A 53 -2.11 11.94 0.94
C ARG A 53 -3.63 12.07 0.93
N ARG A 54 -4.33 10.98 0.59
CA ARG A 54 -5.80 10.91 0.57
C ARG A 54 -6.38 10.61 1.95
N PHE A 55 -5.76 9.70 2.69
CA PHE A 55 -6.21 9.22 4.00
C PHE A 55 -5.19 9.58 5.09
N GLN A 56 -5.11 10.88 5.40
CA GLN A 56 -4.09 11.44 6.31
C GLN A 56 -4.11 10.89 7.73
N LYS A 57 -5.22 10.27 8.14
CA LYS A 57 -5.39 9.67 9.48
C LYS A 57 -5.14 8.16 9.50
N ALA A 58 -4.83 7.54 8.36
CA ALA A 58 -4.56 6.12 8.31
C ALA A 58 -3.27 5.79 9.06
N ILE A 59 -3.29 4.72 9.85
CA ILE A 59 -2.16 4.23 10.62
C ILE A 59 -1.49 3.10 9.85
N CYS A 60 -0.20 3.21 9.60
CA CYS A 60 0.58 2.13 8.99
C CYS A 60 1.12 1.20 10.09
N ILE A 61 0.84 -0.10 9.96
CA ILE A 61 1.36 -1.15 10.85
C ILE A 61 2.14 -2.13 9.98
N PHE A 62 3.45 -2.20 10.23
CA PHE A 62 4.36 -3.09 9.52
C PHE A 62 4.85 -4.19 10.45
N ALA A 63 4.67 -5.43 10.04
CA ALA A 63 5.33 -6.58 10.63
C ALA A 63 6.48 -7.00 9.71
N TYR A 64 7.62 -7.38 10.30
CA TYR A 64 8.73 -7.96 9.56
C TYR A 64 9.38 -9.07 10.36
N GLU A 65 9.88 -10.08 9.65
CA GLU A 65 10.82 -11.07 10.14
C GLU A 65 12.25 -10.59 9.87
N GLU A 66 13.08 -10.59 10.91
CA GLU A 66 14.51 -10.29 10.77
C GLU A 66 15.20 -11.44 10.03
N ARG A 67 15.97 -11.11 8.99
CA ARG A 67 16.73 -12.07 8.18
C ARG A 67 18.22 -11.73 8.28
N GLU A 68 19.03 -12.72 8.63
CA GLU A 68 20.50 -12.65 8.67
C GLU A 68 21.13 -12.59 7.26
#